data_AF-A0A0A9ZIJ6-F1
#
_entry.id   AF-A0A0A9ZIJ6-F1
#
_cell.length_a   1.000
_cell.length_b   1.000
_cell.length_c   1.000
_cell.angle_alpha   90.00
_cell.angle_beta   90.00
_cell.angle_gamma   90.00
#
_symmetry.space_group_name_H-M   'P 1'
#
loop_
_entity.id
_entity.type
_entity.pdbx_description
1 polymer ?
#
loop_
_entity_poly.entity_id
_entity_poly.type
_entity_poly.pdbx_seq_one_letter_code
_entity_poly.pdbx_strand_id
1 'polypeptide(L)'
;MIPNSKEVNECHNIDIIELRDYVDKYVRVSIKGGKVFEGVMYTVDPVSGCVVLVNRPTNSFDLIFGHAVDKIVVLKDTGEKLTLFDNPQASQKIDSPKKDAMMKLKNWLLQNRIPVVEVGTELKLGDMLTIVPPYNSDCCLSTNEIVLDNVQRLIQSMPTE
;
A
#
# COMPACT_ATOMS: atom_id res chain seq x y z
N MET A 1 -47.64 -18.88 -26.96
CA MET A 1 -47.63 -17.50 -26.44
C MET A 1 -46.42 -17.37 -25.53
N ILE A 2 -45.39 -16.68 -26.00
CA ILE A 2 -44.19 -16.36 -25.22
C ILE A 2 -44.35 -14.88 -24.85
N PRO A 3 -44.46 -14.47 -23.58
CA PRO A 3 -44.41 -13.07 -23.25
C PRO A 3 -42.95 -12.62 -23.17
N ASN A 4 -42.57 -11.95 -24.24
CA ASN A 4 -41.68 -10.79 -24.35
C ASN A 4 -40.75 -10.47 -23.16
N SER A 5 -39.47 -10.59 -23.44
CA SER A 5 -38.35 -9.95 -22.77
C SER A 5 -38.59 -8.44 -22.56
N LYS A 6 -38.68 -8.02 -21.29
CA LYS A 6 -38.30 -6.66 -20.92
C LYS A 6 -36.86 -6.71 -20.41
N GLU A 7 -35.91 -6.44 -21.29
CA GLU A 7 -34.61 -5.92 -20.86
C GLU A 7 -34.87 -4.54 -20.26
N VAL A 8 -34.99 -4.50 -18.94
CA VAL A 8 -35.00 -3.25 -18.18
C VAL A 8 -33.54 -2.90 -17.95
N ASN A 9 -32.98 -2.07 -18.84
CA ASN A 9 -31.74 -1.35 -18.59
C ASN A 9 -32.02 -0.30 -17.52
N GLU A 10 -32.15 -0.73 -16.27
CA GLU A 10 -32.10 0.15 -15.11
C GLU A 10 -30.63 0.27 -14.70
N CYS A 11 -29.95 1.27 -15.28
CA CYS A 11 -28.76 1.83 -14.64
C CYS A 11 -29.23 2.44 -13.31
N HIS A 12 -29.19 1.62 -12.25
CA HIS A 12 -29.35 2.12 -10.91
C HIS A 12 -28.23 3.13 -10.68
N ASN A 13 -28.61 4.39 -10.54
CA ASN A 13 -27.74 5.41 -10.01
C ASN A 13 -27.41 4.95 -8.59
N ILE A 14 -26.27 4.30 -8.41
CA ILE A 14 -25.86 3.77 -7.11
C ILE A 14 -25.78 4.97 -6.17
N ASP A 15 -26.64 5.00 -5.15
CA ASP A 15 -26.65 6.11 -4.21
C ASP A 15 -25.35 6.06 -3.40
N ILE A 16 -24.57 7.13 -3.51
CA ILE A 16 -23.29 7.29 -2.84
C ILE A 16 -23.46 7.20 -1.31
N ILE A 17 -24.64 7.57 -0.79
CA ILE A 17 -24.95 7.45 0.64
C ILE A 17 -25.07 5.98 1.05
N GLU A 18 -25.72 5.15 0.23
CA GLU A 18 -25.86 3.71 0.50
C GLU A 18 -24.52 2.96 0.40
N LEU A 19 -23.61 3.42 -0.45
CA LEU A 19 -22.26 2.84 -0.57
C LEU A 19 -21.43 2.95 0.70
N ARG A 20 -21.70 3.95 1.53
CA ARG A 20 -21.02 4.09 2.83
C ARG A 20 -21.26 2.88 3.72
N ASP A 21 -22.45 2.27 3.63
CA ASP A 21 -22.80 1.10 4.42
C ASP A 21 -22.09 -0.18 3.95
N TYR A 22 -21.39 -0.12 2.81
CA TYR A 22 -20.65 -1.25 2.25
C TYR A 22 -19.17 -1.22 2.64
N VAL A 23 -18.70 -0.12 3.23
CA VAL A 23 -17.35 -0.02 3.80
C VAL A 23 -17.14 -1.10 4.85
N ASP A 24 -15.92 -1.65 4.90
CA ASP A 24 -15.50 -2.76 5.74
C ASP A 24 -16.21 -4.09 5.45
N LYS A 25 -16.91 -4.22 4.31
CA LYS A 25 -17.52 -5.47 3.84
C LYS A 25 -16.80 -6.02 2.63
N TYR A 26 -16.81 -7.35 2.48
CA TYR A 26 -16.31 -8.01 1.27
C TYR A 26 -17.37 -7.91 0.18
N VAL A 27 -17.01 -7.27 -0.93
CA VAL A 27 -17.94 -6.93 -2.02
C VAL A 27 -17.42 -7.44 -3.36
N ARG A 28 -18.36 -7.64 -4.29
CA ARG A 28 -18.11 -7.84 -5.71
C ARG A 28 -18.57 -6.60 -6.46
N VAL A 29 -17.68 -5.99 -7.23
CA VAL A 29 -17.94 -4.81 -8.07
C VAL A 29 -17.84 -5.20 -9.53
N SER A 30 -18.95 -5.04 -10.26
CA SER A 30 -19.02 -5.25 -11.71
C SER A 30 -18.97 -3.89 -12.41
N ILE A 31 -18.18 -3.77 -13.47
CA ILE A 31 -18.07 -2.53 -14.26
C ILE A 31 -18.73 -2.65 -15.63
N LYS A 32 -19.10 -1.50 -16.19
CA LYS A 32 -19.59 -1.32 -17.57
C LYS A 32 -18.47 -1.75 -18.53
N GLY A 33 -18.52 -2.99 -18.99
CA GLY A 33 -17.42 -3.65 -19.71
C GLY A 33 -17.19 -5.11 -19.29
N GLY A 34 -17.94 -5.61 -18.30
CA GLY A 34 -17.98 -7.02 -17.93
C GLY A 34 -16.85 -7.50 -17.04
N LYS A 35 -15.87 -6.64 -16.73
CA LYS A 35 -14.85 -6.96 -15.73
C LYS A 35 -15.46 -6.91 -14.33
N VAL A 36 -15.01 -7.83 -13.49
CA VAL A 36 -15.46 -7.98 -12.11
C VAL A 36 -14.26 -7.91 -11.17
N PHE A 37 -14.42 -7.22 -10.05
CA PHE A 37 -13.44 -7.09 -8.99
C PHE A 37 -14.05 -7.58 -7.68
N GLU A 38 -13.23 -8.20 -6.83
CA GLU A 38 -13.64 -8.66 -5.50
C GLU A 38 -12.61 -8.22 -4.48
N GLY A 39 -13.08 -7.73 -3.34
CA GLY A 39 -12.23 -7.23 -2.28
C GLY A 39 -13.02 -6.66 -1.12
N VAL A 40 -12.33 -6.27 -0.07
CA VAL A 40 -12.94 -5.50 1.02
C VAL A 40 -13.06 -4.06 0.57
N MET A 41 -14.26 -3.48 0.62
CA MET A 41 -14.43 -2.06 0.33
C MET A 41 -13.83 -1.24 1.48
N TYR A 42 -12.79 -0.47 1.18
CA TYR A 42 -12.10 0.33 2.18
C TYR A 42 -12.70 1.72 2.33
N THR A 43 -12.98 2.37 1.20
CA THR A 43 -13.58 3.70 1.19
C THR A 43 -14.26 3.99 -0.14
N VAL A 44 -15.09 5.02 -0.13
CA VAL A 44 -15.74 5.58 -1.31
C VAL A 44 -15.56 7.10 -1.26
N ASP A 45 -15.08 7.68 -2.36
CA ASP A 45 -15.03 9.13 -2.50
C ASP A 45 -16.46 9.66 -2.72
N PRO A 46 -17.02 10.48 -1.81
CA PRO A 46 -18.40 10.95 -1.93
C PRO A 46 -18.62 11.91 -3.11
N VAL A 47 -17.55 12.47 -3.68
CA VAL A 47 -17.66 13.41 -4.81
C VAL A 47 -17.68 12.67 -6.14
N SER A 48 -16.69 11.79 -6.38
CA SER A 48 -16.57 11.07 -7.66
C SER A 48 -17.24 9.69 -7.68
N GLY A 49 -17.64 9.16 -6.53
CA GLY A 49 -18.12 7.79 -6.38
C GLY A 49 -17.03 6.74 -6.59
N CYS A 50 -15.74 7.12 -6.58
CA CYS A 50 -14.65 6.15 -6.70
C CYS A 50 -14.66 5.17 -5.53
N VAL A 51 -14.56 3.88 -5.83
CA VAL A 51 -14.54 2.79 -4.87
C VAL A 51 -13.11 2.26 -4.76
N VAL A 52 -12.61 2.15 -3.53
CA VAL A 52 -11.32 1.52 -3.24
C VAL A 52 -11.56 0.13 -2.67
N LEU A 53 -11.13 -0.90 -3.40
CA LEU A 53 -11.16 -2.28 -2.93
C LEU A 53 -9.77 -2.71 -2.48
N VAL A 54 -9.71 -3.50 -1.42
CA VAL A 54 -8.46 -4.07 -0.89
C VAL A 54 -8.50 -5.58 -1.04
N ASN A 55 -7.45 -6.11 -1.66
CA ASN A 55 -7.25 -7.54 -1.84
C ASN A 55 -6.29 -8.05 -0.75
N ARG A 56 -6.84 -8.63 0.34
CA ARG A 56 -6.05 -9.11 1.48
C ARG A 56 -4.95 -10.13 1.09
N PRO A 57 -5.20 -11.17 0.26
CA PRO A 57 -4.17 -12.13 -0.12
C PRO A 57 -2.93 -11.52 -0.78
N THR A 58 -3.09 -10.45 -1.56
CA THR A 58 -1.99 -9.82 -2.31
C THR A 58 -1.52 -8.50 -1.71
N ASN A 59 -2.18 -8.03 -0.64
CA ASN A 59 -2.00 -6.71 -0.05
C ASN A 59 -1.97 -5.58 -1.09
N SER A 60 -2.80 -5.70 -2.12
CA SER A 60 -2.95 -4.73 -3.21
C SER A 60 -4.32 -4.04 -3.11
N PHE A 61 -4.48 -2.93 -3.84
CA PHE A 61 -5.75 -2.23 -3.92
C PHE A 61 -6.14 -1.95 -5.38
N ASP A 62 -7.45 -1.98 -5.64
CA ASP A 62 -8.04 -1.59 -6.91
C ASP A 62 -8.80 -0.27 -6.71
N LEU A 63 -8.49 0.73 -7.53
CA LEU A 63 -9.25 1.98 -7.62
C LEU A 63 -10.23 1.88 -8.79
N ILE A 64 -11.53 1.89 -8.49
CA ILE A 64 -12.59 1.75 -9.48
C ILE A 64 -13.36 3.07 -9.56
N PHE A 65 -13.38 3.69 -10.74
CA PHE A 65 -14.11 4.94 -10.94
C PHE A 65 -15.62 4.73 -10.87
N GLY A 66 -16.32 5.58 -10.10
CA GLY A 66 -17.76 5.45 -9.87
C GLY A 66 -18.60 5.38 -11.15
N HIS A 67 -18.25 6.17 -12.17
CA HIS A 67 -18.96 6.17 -13.46
C HIS A 67 -18.85 4.83 -14.23
N ALA A 68 -17.79 4.06 -13.96
CA ALA A 68 -17.56 2.76 -14.56
C ALA A 68 -18.30 1.64 -13.81
N VAL A 69 -18.71 1.87 -12.56
CA VAL A 69 -19.45 0.88 -11.77
C VAL A 69 -20.83 0.65 -12.40
N ASP A 70 -21.17 -0.62 -12.55
CA ASP A 70 -22.48 -1.09 -12.99
C ASP A 70 -23.28 -1.65 -11.80
N LYS A 71 -22.64 -2.52 -11.00
CA LYS A 71 -23.31 -3.17 -9.87
C LYS A 71 -22.33 -3.50 -8.74
N ILE A 72 -22.78 -3.32 -7.50
CA ILE A 72 -22.06 -3.71 -6.30
C ILE A 72 -22.90 -4.70 -5.50
N VAL A 73 -22.29 -5.81 -5.07
CA VAL A 73 -22.96 -6.84 -4.26
C VAL A 73 -22.11 -7.14 -3.04
N VAL A 74 -22.70 -7.04 -1.85
CA VAL A 74 -22.06 -7.48 -0.60
C VAL A 74 -22.09 -9.01 -0.55
N LEU A 75 -20.90 -9.63 -0.49
CA LEU A 75 -20.73 -11.07 -0.41
C LEU A 75 -20.58 -11.56 1.04
N LYS A 76 -19.90 -10.77 1.89
CA LYS A 76 -19.69 -11.10 3.30
C LYS A 76 -19.53 -9.82 4.12
N ASP A 77 -20.22 -9.77 5.25
CA ASP A 77 -19.92 -8.79 6.29
C ASP A 77 -18.70 -9.28 7.09
N THR A 78 -17.61 -8.52 7.01
CA THR A 78 -16.36 -8.92 7.66
C THR A 78 -16.35 -8.56 9.15
N GLY A 79 -17.20 -7.64 9.62
CA GLY A 79 -17.26 -7.20 11.03
C GLY A 79 -15.97 -6.58 11.59
N GLU A 80 -14.89 -6.57 10.81
CA GLU A 80 -13.57 -6.06 11.15
C GLU A 80 -13.30 -4.80 10.36
N LYS A 81 -13.05 -3.70 11.06
CA LYS A 81 -12.62 -2.44 10.44
C LYS A 81 -11.27 -2.65 9.77
N LEU A 82 -11.19 -2.40 8.47
CA LEU A 82 -9.96 -2.60 7.72
C LEU A 82 -9.00 -1.43 7.99
N THR A 83 -7.80 -1.75 8.48
CA THR A 83 -6.75 -0.77 8.71
C THR A 83 -5.60 -0.97 7.73
N LEU A 84 -5.59 -0.20 6.65
CA LEU A 84 -4.54 -0.27 5.62
C LEU A 84 -3.16 0.18 6.11
N PHE A 85 -3.14 1.02 7.14
CA PHE A 85 -1.92 1.66 7.67
C PHE A 85 -1.62 1.28 9.11
N ASP A 86 -2.28 0.26 9.65
CA ASP A 86 -1.81 -0.36 10.88
C ASP A 86 -0.51 -1.06 10.54
N ASN A 87 0.58 -0.32 10.61
CA ASN A 87 1.90 -0.88 10.55
C ASN A 87 2.09 -1.63 11.88
N PRO A 88 2.11 -2.97 11.91
CA PRO A 88 2.47 -3.69 13.14
C PRO A 88 3.88 -3.33 13.63
N GLN A 89 4.69 -2.60 12.83
CA GLN A 89 5.98 -2.06 13.23
C GLN A 89 5.97 -0.59 13.70
N ALA A 90 4.87 0.16 13.56
CA ALA A 90 4.80 1.53 14.07
C ALA A 90 4.57 1.58 15.59
N SER A 91 3.96 0.54 16.16
CA SER A 91 3.71 0.40 17.60
C SER A 91 4.78 -0.39 18.36
N GLN A 92 5.81 -0.90 17.69
CA GLN A 92 6.99 -1.42 18.37
C GLN A 92 7.87 -0.26 18.85
N LYS A 93 7.54 0.24 20.06
CA LYS A 93 8.53 0.68 21.03
C LYS A 93 9.46 -0.49 21.35
N ILE A 94 10.37 -0.79 20.43
CA ILE A 94 11.55 -1.59 20.71
C ILE A 94 12.71 -0.83 20.08
N ASP A 95 13.36 0.01 20.88
CA ASP A 95 14.52 0.81 20.47
C ASP A 95 15.76 -0.06 20.17
N SER A 96 15.77 -1.34 20.57
CA SER A 96 16.91 -2.25 20.38
C SER A 96 17.08 -2.79 18.95
N PRO A 97 16.09 -3.45 18.29
CA PRO A 97 16.30 -4.03 16.97
C PRO A 97 16.62 -2.98 15.89
N LYS A 98 16.12 -1.74 16.06
CA LYS A 98 16.45 -0.63 15.15
C LYS A 98 17.91 -0.20 15.26
N LYS A 99 18.49 -0.22 16.47
CA LYS A 99 19.90 0.09 16.69
C LYS A 99 20.82 -1.01 16.18
N ASP A 100 20.44 -2.27 16.36
CA ASP A 100 21.23 -3.40 15.87
C ASP A 100 21.30 -3.39 14.33
N ALA A 101 20.15 -3.18 13.66
CA ALA A 101 20.10 -3.04 12.19
C ALA A 101 20.93 -1.85 11.70
N MET A 102 20.82 -0.70 12.38
CA MET A 102 21.62 0.49 12.08
C MET A 102 23.12 0.21 12.21
N MET A 103 23.54 -0.44 13.31
CA MET A 103 24.95 -0.73 13.56
C MET A 103 25.50 -1.76 12.58
N LYS A 104 24.72 -2.79 12.24
CA LYS A 104 25.06 -3.79 11.21
C LYS A 104 25.31 -3.10 9.87
N LEU A 105 24.40 -2.21 9.44
CA LEU A 105 24.53 -1.48 8.19
C LEU A 105 25.71 -0.49 8.22
N LYS A 106 25.85 0.27 9.31
CA LYS A 106 26.98 1.20 9.51
C LYS A 106 28.32 0.48 9.36
N ASN A 107 28.47 -0.68 10.01
CA ASN A 107 29.67 -1.48 9.89
C ASN A 107 29.89 -1.98 8.46
N TRP A 108 28.85 -2.48 7.79
CA TRP A 108 28.94 -2.91 6.39
C TRP A 108 29.41 -1.79 5.45
N LEU A 109 28.85 -0.59 5.60
CA LEU A 109 29.24 0.57 4.81
C LEU A 109 30.69 1.00 5.08
N LEU A 110 31.12 0.99 6.35
CA LEU A 110 32.50 1.28 6.72
C LEU A 110 33.49 0.25 6.17
N GLN A 111 33.16 -1.04 6.21
CA GLN A 111 33.97 -2.10 5.59
C GLN A 111 34.12 -1.90 4.08
N ASN A 112 33.08 -1.38 3.43
CA ASN A 112 33.08 -1.04 2.01
C ASN A 112 33.61 0.39 1.73
N ARG A 113 34.32 0.99 2.69
CA ARG A 113 34.96 2.32 2.57
C ARG A 113 33.99 3.48 2.31
N ILE A 114 32.75 3.36 2.77
CA ILE A 114 31.75 4.43 2.75
C ILE A 114 31.65 5.03 4.16
N PRO A 115 32.23 6.23 4.41
CA PRO A 115 32.30 6.80 5.75
C PRO A 115 30.98 7.47 6.15
N VAL A 116 30.05 6.68 6.69
CA VAL A 116 28.78 7.19 7.21
C VAL A 116 28.87 7.59 8.69
N VAL A 117 28.18 8.68 9.04
CA VAL A 117 28.05 9.21 10.40
C VAL A 117 26.63 9.02 10.89
N GLU A 118 26.48 8.75 12.17
CA GLU A 118 25.19 8.62 12.84
C GLU A 118 24.69 9.99 13.31
N VAL A 119 23.50 10.37 12.85
CA VAL A 119 22.82 11.61 13.22
C VAL A 119 21.40 11.27 13.68
N GLY A 120 21.22 11.13 15.00
CA GLY A 120 19.95 10.71 15.58
C GLY A 120 19.60 9.27 15.16
N THR A 121 18.56 9.11 14.34
CA THR A 121 18.12 7.81 13.79
C THR A 121 18.51 7.60 12.33
N GLU A 122 19.42 8.42 11.80
CA GLU A 122 19.80 8.41 10.38
C GLU A 122 21.31 8.11 10.24
N LEU A 123 21.68 7.46 9.13
CA LEU A 123 23.07 7.33 8.70
C LEU A 123 23.33 8.30 7.54
N LYS A 124 24.30 9.20 7.68
CA LYS A 124 24.60 10.24 6.70
C LYS A 124 26.02 10.16 6.15
N LEU A 125 26.18 10.39 4.85
CA LEU A 125 27.46 10.68 4.22
C LEU A 125 27.43 12.14 3.75
N GLY A 126 27.87 13.04 4.63
CA GLY A 126 27.75 14.48 4.43
C GLY A 126 26.30 14.88 4.10
N ASP A 127 26.14 15.79 3.14
CA ASP A 127 24.83 16.23 2.63
C ASP A 127 24.34 15.41 1.42
N MET A 128 25.10 14.39 1.03
CA MET A 128 24.90 13.68 -0.23
C MET A 128 24.03 12.45 -0.09
N LEU A 129 24.08 11.75 1.05
CA LEU A 129 23.32 10.51 1.28
C LEU A 129 22.77 10.51 2.71
N THR A 130 21.50 10.15 2.84
CA THR A 130 20.82 9.90 4.10
C THR A 130 20.12 8.56 4.02
N ILE A 131 20.36 7.68 4.98
CA ILE A 131 19.70 6.37 5.10
C ILE A 131 18.84 6.40 6.35
N VAL A 132 17.56 6.07 6.18
CA VAL A 132 16.53 6.14 7.24
C VAL A 132 16.07 4.72 7.64
N PRO A 133 15.48 4.53 8.83
CA PRO A 133 14.87 3.27 9.21
C PRO A 133 13.77 2.86 8.21
N PRO A 134 13.58 1.55 7.94
CA PRO A 134 14.22 0.37 8.54
C PRO A 134 15.61 0.00 7.98
N TYR A 135 16.32 0.91 7.31
CA TYR A 135 17.70 0.70 6.82
C TYR A 135 17.84 -0.37 5.71
N ASN A 136 16.82 -0.50 4.85
CA ASN A 136 16.89 -1.33 3.65
C ASN A 136 17.38 -0.50 2.43
N SER A 137 17.56 -1.15 1.27
CA SER A 137 17.99 -0.47 0.05
C SER A 137 17.02 0.63 -0.38
N ASP A 138 15.73 0.48 -0.12
CA ASP A 138 14.71 1.41 -0.58
C ASP A 138 14.61 2.65 0.32
N CYS A 139 15.26 2.62 1.49
CA CYS A 139 15.27 3.69 2.49
C CYS A 139 16.51 4.59 2.39
N CYS A 140 17.05 4.74 1.18
CA CYS A 140 18.19 5.61 0.89
C CYS A 140 17.73 6.86 0.14
N LEU A 141 18.20 8.03 0.56
CA LEU A 141 17.97 9.31 -0.10
C LEU A 141 19.31 9.91 -0.47
N SER A 142 19.48 10.33 -1.73
CA SER A 142 20.70 10.99 -2.17
C SER A 142 20.42 12.12 -3.15
N THR A 143 21.26 13.14 -3.13
CA THR A 143 21.28 14.20 -4.16
C THR A 143 21.94 13.75 -5.46
N ASN A 144 22.52 12.54 -5.49
CA ASN A 144 23.19 11.98 -6.66
C ASN A 144 22.69 10.55 -6.92
N GLU A 145 22.03 10.36 -8.04
CA GLU A 145 21.41 9.09 -8.44
C GLU A 145 22.42 7.95 -8.61
N ILE A 146 23.64 8.24 -9.07
CA ILE A 146 24.70 7.24 -9.21
C ILE A 146 25.13 6.72 -7.83
N VAL A 147 25.26 7.62 -6.85
CA VAL A 147 25.59 7.23 -5.47
C VAL A 147 24.43 6.48 -4.82
N LEU A 148 23.19 6.91 -5.07
CA LEU A 148 22.01 6.18 -4.61
C LEU A 148 22.04 4.73 -5.09
N ASP A 149 22.07 4.52 -6.40
CA ASP A 149 22.04 3.19 -7.02
C ASP A 149 23.20 2.30 -6.54
N ASN A 150 24.41 2.85 -6.43
CA ASN A 150 25.57 2.10 -5.91
C ASN A 150 25.38 1.68 -4.44
N VAL A 151 24.89 2.58 -3.59
CA VAL A 151 24.63 2.27 -2.18
C VAL A 151 23.50 1.25 -2.05
N GLN A 152 22.43 1.38 -2.83
CA GLN A 152 21.30 0.44 -2.82
C GLN A 152 21.75 -0.97 -3.19
N ARG A 153 22.54 -1.12 -4.26
CA ARG A 153 23.13 -2.41 -4.64
C ARG A 153 24.07 -2.95 -3.57
N LEU A 154 24.86 -2.09 -2.95
CA LEU A 154 25.76 -2.50 -1.88
C LEU A 154 24.99 -3.04 -0.67
N ILE A 155 23.88 -2.40 -0.31
CA ILE A 155 23.00 -2.87 0.77
C ILE A 155 22.35 -4.21 0.40
N GLN A 156 21.91 -4.37 -0.85
CA GLN A 156 21.33 -5.64 -1.32
C GLN A 156 22.35 -6.80 -1.33
N SER A 157 23.64 -6.49 -1.52
CA SER A 157 24.73 -7.49 -1.47
C SER A 157 25.18 -7.86 -0.06
N MET A 158 24.60 -7.24 0.97
CA MET A 158 24.96 -7.48 2.36
C MET A 158 24.57 -8.91 2.79
N PRO A 159 25.49 -9.69 3.41
CA PRO A 159 25.18 -11.03 3.87
C PRO A 159 24.04 -11.03 4.90
N THR A 160 23.00 -11.81 4.62
CA THR A 160 21.92 -12.09 5.58
C THR A 160 22.37 -13.25 6.48
N GLU A 161 23.21 -12.94 7.48
CA GLU A 161 23.33 -13.80 8.67
C GLU A 161 22.04 -13.77 9.50
#